data_AF-H1KYT9-F1
#
_entry.id   AF-H1KYT9-F1
#
_cell.length_a   1.000
_cell.length_b   1.000
_cell.length_c   1.000
_cell.angle_alpha   90.00
_cell.angle_beta   90.00
_cell.angle_gamma   90.00
#
_symmetry.space_group_name_H-M   'P 1'
#
loop_
_entity.id
_entity.type
_entity.pdbx_description
1 polymer ?
#
loop_
_entity_poly.entity_id
_entity_poly.type
_entity_poly.pdbx_seq_one_letter_code
_entity_poly.pdbx_strand_id
1 'polypeptide(L)' 'MRETLGPIAVPQMIFFVNKLPKTRSGKIMRGVLKKLISGEELGDLSTIEDNTSIDEIKKELSDFKFE' A
#
# COMPACT_ATOMS: atom_id res chain seq x y z
N MET A 1 -6.62 -14.12 12.86
CA MET A 1 -5.73 -14.50 11.74
C MET A 1 -4.88 -15.73 12.07
N ARG A 2 -4.08 -15.73 13.14
CA ARG A 2 -3.37 -16.95 13.59
C ARG A 2 -4.30 -18.12 13.91
N GLU A 3 -5.41 -17.85 14.59
CA GLU A 3 -6.40 -18.87 14.94
C GLU A 3 -7.29 -19.27 13.75
N THR A 4 -7.45 -18.39 12.76
CA THR A 4 -8.39 -18.58 11.64
C THR A 4 -7.73 -19.15 10.37
N LEU A 5 -6.52 -18.69 10.05
CA LEU A 5 -5.74 -19.07 8.86
C LEU A 5 -4.40 -19.76 9.21
N GLY A 6 -4.03 -19.83 10.49
CA GLY A 6 -2.77 -20.40 10.94
C GLY A 6 -1.61 -19.41 11.03
N PRO A 7 -0.46 -19.85 11.57
CA PRO A 7 0.70 -19.00 11.84
C PRO A 7 1.38 -18.45 10.58
N ILE A 8 1.30 -19.14 9.45
CA ILE A 8 1.90 -18.72 8.18
C ILE A 8 1.22 -17.49 7.57
N ALA A 9 -0.05 -17.26 7.88
CA ALA A 9 -0.84 -16.15 7.36
C ALA A 9 -0.73 -14.88 8.20
N VAL A 10 0.05 -14.90 9.27
CA VAL A 10 0.25 -13.71 10.12
C VAL A 10 1.15 -12.73 9.35
N PRO A 11 0.69 -11.50 9.06
CA PRO A 11 1.51 -10.51 8.38
C PRO A 11 2.70 -10.14 9.27
N GLN A 12 3.89 -10.04 8.66
CA GLN A 12 5.09 -9.60 9.36
C GLN A 12 5.03 -8.11 9.73
N MET A 13 4.38 -7.30 8.89
CA MET A 13 4.27 -5.86 9.06
C MET A 13 2.85 -5.38 8.75
N ILE A 14 2.41 -4.37 9.48
CA ILE A 14 1.11 -3.71 9.31
C ILE A 14 1.36 -2.20 9.34
N PHE A 15 0.94 -1.51 8.27
CA PHE A 15 1.04 -0.06 8.15
C PHE A 15 -0.34 0.56 8.28
N PHE A 16 -0.45 1.60 9.10
CA PHE A 16 -1.68 2.37 9.27
C PHE A 16 -1.58 3.63 8.41
N VAL A 17 -2.57 3.85 7.57
CA VAL A 17 -2.62 5.00 6.64
C VAL A 17 -4.02 5.59 6.64
N ASN A 18 -4.14 6.91 6.43
CA ASN A 18 -5.44 7.57 6.44
C ASN A 18 -6.27 7.25 5.19
N LYS A 19 -5.60 7.05 4.05
CA LYS A 19 -6.25 6.75 2.76
C LYS A 19 -5.54 5.65 2.00
N LEU A 20 -6.33 4.87 1.26
CA LEU A 20 -5.84 3.88 0.31
C LEU A 20 -5.96 4.42 -1.12
N PRO A 21 -5.02 4.08 -2.02
CA PRO A 21 -5.09 4.48 -3.42
C PRO A 21 -6.29 3.80 -4.08
N LYS A 22 -7.26 4.62 -4.47
CA LYS A 22 -8.49 4.19 -5.14
C LYS A 22 -8.58 4.85 -6.51
N THR A 23 -9.18 4.13 -7.46
CA THR A 23 -9.62 4.71 -8.74
C THR A 23 -10.83 5.60 -8.52
N ARG A 24 -11.17 6.44 -9.51
CA ARG A 24 -12.44 7.20 -9.54
C ARG A 24 -13.72 6.34 -9.44
N SER A 25 -13.59 5.03 -9.66
CA SER A 25 -14.66 4.04 -9.49
C SER A 25 -14.65 3.34 -8.13
N GLY A 26 -13.76 3.74 -7.22
CA GLY A 26 -13.63 3.20 -5.87
C GLY A 26 -12.82 1.90 -5.75
N LYS A 27 -12.26 1.38 -6.85
CA LYS A 27 -11.44 0.16 -6.82
C LYS A 27 -10.11 0.44 -6.12
N ILE A 28 -9.76 -0.38 -5.14
CA ILE A 28 -8.45 -0.31 -4.48
C ILE A 28 -7.37 -0.79 -5.45
N MET A 29 -6.39 0.07 -5.72
CA MET A 29 -5.29 -0.23 -6.64
C MET A 29 -4.15 -0.97 -5.92
N ARG A 30 -4.40 -2.24 -5.58
CA ARG A 30 -3.41 -3.10 -4.89
C ARG A 30 -2.09 -3.26 -5.68
N GLY A 31 -2.12 -3.18 -7.01
CA GLY A 31 -0.91 -3.24 -7.84
C GLY A 31 0.03 -2.05 -7.59
N VAL A 32 -0.52 -0.86 -7.35
CA VAL A 32 0.26 0.34 -7.00
C VAL A 32 0.89 0.17 -5.62
N LEU A 33 0.14 -0.36 -4.64
CA LEU A 33 0.67 -0.68 -3.32
C LEU A 33 1.85 -1.66 -3.38
N LYS A 34 1.75 -2.71 -4.21
CA LYS A 34 2.84 -3.67 -4.40
C LYS A 34 4.11 -2.99 -4.93
N LYS A 35 3.96 -2.15 -5.96
CA LYS A 35 5.10 -1.40 -6.55
C LYS A 35 5.72 -0.42 -5.56
N LEU A 36 4.89 0.27 -4.77
CA LEU A 36 5.36 1.18 -3.71
C LEU A 36 6.23 0.46 -2.69
N ILE A 37 5.78 -0.69 -2.19
CA ILE A 37 6.51 -1.49 -1.20
C ILE A 37 7.79 -2.07 -1.82
N SER A 38 7.75 -2.50 -3.07
CA SER A 38 8.93 -3.02 -3.80
C SER A 38 9.93 -1.93 -4.23
N GLY A 39 9.59 -0.64 -4.09
CA GLY A 39 10.41 0.46 -4.60
C GLY A 39 10.48 0.54 -6.13
N GLU A 40 9.54 -0.10 -6.85
CA GLU A 40 9.47 -0.08 -8.31
C GLU A 40 8.84 1.22 -8.83
N GLU A 41 9.15 1.58 -10.08
CA GLU A 41 8.53 2.73 -10.73
C GLU A 41 7.01 2.56 -10.87
N LEU A 42 6.31 3.56 -10.34
CA LEU A 42 4.87 3.71 -10.51
C LEU A 42 4.64 4.13 -11.96
N GLY A 43 4.00 3.26 -12.74
CA GLY A 43 3.66 3.54 -14.13
C GLY A 43 2.53 4.56 -14.23
N ASP A 44 1.58 4.33 -15.13
CA ASP A 44 0.45 5.25 -15.31
C ASP A 44 -0.47 5.29 -14.06
N LEU A 45 -0.53 6.45 -13.41
CA LEU A 45 -1.38 6.75 -12.25
C LEU A 45 -2.58 7.64 -12.61
N SER A 46 -2.80 7.94 -13.89
CA SER A 46 -3.85 8.86 -14.37
C SER A 46 -5.28 8.50 -13.92
N THR A 47 -5.52 7.24 -13.56
CA THR A 47 -6.83 6.74 -13.13
C THR A 47 -7.09 6.88 -11.62
N ILE A 48 -6.08 7.28 -10.85
CA ILE A 48 -6.22 7.50 -9.41
C ILE A 48 -7.04 8.76 -9.13
N GLU A 49 -7.91 8.64 -8.14
CA GLU A 49 -8.75 9.77 -7.69
C GLU A 49 -7.93 10.78 -6.89
N ASP A 50 -7.06 10.29 -5.99
CA ASP A 50 -6.31 11.11 -5.05
C ASP A 50 -4.85 10.63 -4.94
N ASN A 51 -3.93 11.37 -5.56
CA ASN A 51 -2.49 11.08 -5.52
C ASN A 51 -1.89 11.30 -4.13
N THR A 52 -2.52 12.09 -3.25
CA THR A 52 -1.99 12.34 -1.89
C THR A 52 -1.90 11.06 -1.06
N SER A 53 -2.77 10.08 -1.34
CA SER A 53 -2.74 8.77 -0.70
C SER A 53 -1.42 8.03 -0.98
N ILE A 54 -0.86 8.19 -2.17
CA ILE A 54 0.39 7.54 -2.57
C ILE A 54 1.58 8.15 -1.84
N ASP A 55 1.63 9.47 -1.79
CA ASP A 55 2.71 10.20 -1.12
C ASP A 55 2.73 9.91 0.38
N GLU A 56 1.56 9.82 1.02
CA GLU A 56 1.43 9.41 2.43
C GLU A 56 2.00 8.01 2.66
N ILE A 57 1.58 7.03 1.86
CA ILE A 57 2.09 5.65 1.96
C ILE A 57 3.60 5.60 1.73
N LYS A 58 4.11 6.35 0.76
CA LYS A 58 5.54 6.38 0.45
C LYS A 58 6.36 6.98 1.59
N LYS A 59 5.84 8.04 2.22
CA LYS A 59 6.45 8.65 3.40
C LYS A 59 6.51 7.65 4.56
N GLU A 60 5.39 7.00 4.88
CA GLU A 60 5.33 6.01 5.95
C GLU A 60 6.30 4.86 5.68
N LEU A 61 6.34 4.33 4.45
CA LEU A 61 7.31 3.30 4.05
C LEU A 61 8.76 3.74 4.20
N SER A 62 9.08 5.01 3.93
CA SER A 62 10.44 5.55 4.09
C SER A 62 10.85 5.77 5.54
N ASP A 63 9.89 6.13 6.40
CA ASP A 63 10.11 6.35 7.82
C ASP A 63 10.37 5.01 8.54
N PHE A 64 9.75 3.93 8.06
CA PHE A 64 9.92 2.57 8.56
C PHE A 64 11.12 1.82 7.97
N LYS A 65 12.23 2.52 7.66
CA LYS A 65 13.46 1.95 7.07
C LYS A 65 13.67 0.48 7.48
N PHE A 66 13.63 -0.40 6.48
CA PHE A 66 13.98 -1.81 6.58
C PHE A 66 15.45 -1.92 7.03
N GLU A 67 15.71 -1.98 8.33
CA GLU A 67 16.97 -2.52 8.90
C GLU A 67 16.92 -4.05 8.95
#